data_AF-A0A445MXR9-F1
#
_entry.id   AF-A0A445MXR9-F1
#
_cell.length_a   1.000
_cell.length_b   1.000
_cell.length_c   1.000
_cell.angle_alpha   90.00
_cell.angle_beta   90.00
_cell.angle_gamma   90.00
#
_symmetry.space_group_name_H-M   'P 1'
#
loop_
_entity.id
_entity.type
_entity.pdbx_description
1 polymer ?
#
loop_
_entity_poly.entity_id
_entity_poly.type
_entity_poly.pdbx_seq_one_letter_code
_entity_poly.pdbx_strand_id
1 'polypeptide(L)'
;MQKQSKKPIDLSYLADNWPSPIVSRDKLTEFSGGLLHPRTTANHDCFGTGPKGAIRVGRKVAYPVKSLIEWMEKRATPQKNGGVNHGHYNS
;
A
#
# COMPACT_ATOMS: atom_id res chain seq x y z
N MET A 1 31.84 -6.27 -9.36
CA MET A 1 30.59 -6.72 -8.71
C MET A 1 29.92 -5.52 -8.03
N GLN A 2 28.96 -4.86 -8.68
CA GLN A 2 28.17 -3.80 -8.02
C GLN A 2 26.84 -4.40 -7.60
N LYS A 3 26.65 -4.58 -6.28
CA LYS A 3 25.37 -4.99 -5.69
C LYS A 3 24.42 -3.81 -5.83
N GLN A 4 23.46 -3.85 -6.74
CA GLN A 4 22.35 -2.89 -6.75
C GLN A 4 21.55 -3.07 -5.45
N SER A 5 21.80 -2.21 -4.47
CA SER A 5 20.87 -2.00 -3.35
C SER A 5 19.51 -1.62 -3.95
N LYS A 6 18.54 -2.53 -3.85
CA LYS A 6 17.11 -2.23 -4.03
C LYS A 6 16.82 -0.97 -3.20
N LYS A 7 16.68 0.19 -3.84
CA LYS A 7 16.15 1.36 -3.15
C LYS A 7 14.73 0.96 -2.70
N PRO A 8 14.42 1.02 -1.39
CA PRO A 8 13.05 0.81 -0.96
C PRO A 8 12.20 1.87 -1.68
N ILE A 9 11.02 1.45 -2.12
CA ILE A 9 10.05 2.35 -2.72
C ILE A 9 9.70 3.36 -1.62
N ASP A 10 10.06 4.61 -1.82
CA ASP A 10 9.93 5.66 -0.80
C ASP A 10 8.55 6.29 -0.96
N LEU A 11 7.64 6.03 -0.01
CA LEU A 11 6.25 6.51 -0.02
C LEU A 11 6.01 7.58 1.06
N SER A 12 7.07 8.06 1.68
CA SER A 12 7.05 9.08 2.72
C SER A 12 6.36 10.38 2.27
N TYR A 13 6.46 10.75 0.99
CA TYR A 13 5.79 11.92 0.40
C TYR A 13 4.25 11.88 0.49
N LEU A 14 3.64 10.70 0.66
CA LEU A 14 2.20 10.58 0.91
C LEU A 14 1.81 11.12 2.30
N ALA A 15 2.73 11.04 3.28
CA ALA A 15 2.51 11.63 4.60
C ALA A 15 2.47 13.14 4.54
N ASP A 16 3.36 13.76 3.76
CA ASP A 16 3.47 15.23 3.66
C ASP A 16 2.23 15.86 3.03
N ASN A 17 1.59 15.16 2.09
CA ASN A 17 0.37 15.62 1.44
C ASN A 17 -0.90 15.33 2.25
N TRP A 18 -0.82 14.54 3.32
CA TRP A 18 -1.98 14.16 4.10
C TRP A 18 -2.10 15.03 5.37
N PRO A 19 -3.22 15.75 5.59
CA PRO A 19 -3.34 16.72 6.67
C PRO A 19 -3.51 16.09 8.07
N SER A 20 -3.49 14.76 8.20
CA SER A 20 -3.80 14.07 9.46
C SER A 20 -2.76 13.01 9.80
N PRO A 21 -2.43 12.79 11.08
CA PRO A 21 -1.47 11.74 11.47
C PRO A 21 -2.04 10.32 11.36
N ILE A 22 -3.35 10.19 11.15
CA ILE A 22 -4.09 8.94 11.02
C ILE A 22 -4.92 8.93 9.73
N VAL A 23 -5.07 7.73 9.15
CA VAL A 23 -5.85 7.48 7.93
C VAL A 23 -6.91 6.45 8.27
N SER A 24 -8.18 6.85 8.18
CA SER A 24 -9.30 5.92 8.28
C SER A 24 -9.29 4.94 7.11
N ARG A 25 -9.74 3.70 7.33
CA ARG A 25 -9.82 2.69 6.27
C ARG A 25 -10.58 3.19 5.05
N ASP A 26 -11.67 3.92 5.27
CA ASP A 26 -12.51 4.50 4.22
C ASP A 26 -11.77 5.54 3.36
N LYS A 27 -10.76 6.22 3.93
CA LYS A 27 -9.93 7.22 3.25
C LYS A 27 -8.64 6.66 2.67
N LEU A 28 -8.40 5.35 2.77
CA LEU A 28 -7.21 4.70 2.20
C LEU A 28 -7.11 4.90 0.69
N THR A 29 -8.25 4.86 -0.01
CA THR A 29 -8.29 5.10 -1.45
C THR A 29 -7.82 6.51 -1.79
N GLU A 30 -8.28 7.52 -1.05
CA GLU A 30 -7.89 8.93 -1.24
C GLU A 30 -6.42 9.15 -0.88
N PHE A 31 -6.00 8.65 0.29
CA PHE A 31 -4.62 8.75 0.78
C PHE A 31 -3.61 8.15 -0.20
N SER A 32 -3.94 7.01 -0.79
CA SER A 32 -3.06 6.29 -1.71
C SER A 32 -3.27 6.68 -3.18
N GLY A 33 -4.10 7.68 -3.49
CA GLY A 33 -4.40 8.09 -4.87
C GLY A 33 -5.06 6.98 -5.71
N GLY A 34 -5.78 6.05 -5.08
CA GLY A 34 -6.44 4.91 -5.72
C GLY A 34 -5.60 3.62 -5.73
N LEU A 35 -4.40 3.61 -5.14
CA LEU A 35 -3.52 2.43 -5.12
C LEU A 35 -3.99 1.36 -4.13
N LEU A 36 -4.62 1.75 -3.01
CA LEU A 36 -5.11 0.85 -1.97
C LEU A 36 -6.63 0.91 -1.85
N HIS A 37 -7.24 -0.26 -1.89
CA HIS A 37 -8.67 -0.40 -1.65
C HIS A 37 -8.95 -0.79 -0.18
N PRO A 38 -9.95 -0.17 0.50
CA PRO A 38 -10.30 -0.46 1.88
C PRO A 38 -10.60 -1.94 2.15
N ARG A 39 -11.23 -2.62 1.17
CA ARG A 39 -11.51 -4.07 1.22
C ARG A 39 -10.23 -4.90 1.28
N THR A 40 -9.22 -4.53 0.49
CA THR A 40 -7.92 -5.22 0.50
C THR A 40 -7.29 -5.08 1.87
N THR A 41 -7.25 -3.87 2.42
CA THR A 41 -6.71 -3.65 3.77
C THR A 41 -7.48 -4.41 4.84
N ALA A 42 -8.81 -4.49 4.74
CA ALA A 42 -9.63 -5.31 5.64
C ALA A 42 -9.26 -6.79 5.61
N ASN A 43 -8.99 -7.34 4.42
CA ASN A 43 -8.52 -8.72 4.30
C ASN A 43 -7.16 -8.87 4.98
N HIS A 44 -6.22 -7.95 4.74
CA HIS A 44 -4.90 -7.99 5.38
C HIS A 44 -4.95 -7.86 6.90
N ASP A 45 -5.85 -7.02 7.40
CA ASP A 45 -6.16 -6.88 8.82
C ASP A 45 -6.61 -8.23 9.41
N CYS A 46 -7.52 -8.93 8.73
CA CYS A 46 -7.97 -10.28 9.10
C CYS A 46 -6.84 -11.31 9.06
N PHE A 47 -5.95 -11.23 8.06
CA PHE A 47 -4.78 -12.11 7.94
C PHE A 47 -3.63 -11.73 8.90
N GLY A 48 -3.75 -10.69 9.73
CA GLY A 48 -2.66 -10.19 10.58
C GLY A 48 -1.47 -9.64 9.80
N THR A 49 -1.64 -9.40 8.51
CA THR A 49 -0.63 -8.85 7.60
C THR A 49 -0.88 -7.39 7.30
N GLY A 50 -1.82 -6.73 7.98
CA GLY A 50 -2.17 -5.33 7.76
C GLY A 50 -1.20 -4.32 8.40
N PRO A 51 -1.54 -3.02 8.34
CA PRO A 51 -0.77 -1.97 8.99
C PRO A 51 -0.78 -2.15 10.51
N LYS A 52 0.38 -1.97 11.14
CA LYS A 52 0.50 -2.05 12.60
C LYS A 52 -0.24 -0.87 13.25
N GLY A 53 -0.72 -1.09 14.47
CA GLY A 53 -1.38 -0.05 15.26
C GLY A 53 -2.78 0.32 14.75
N ALA A 54 -3.54 -0.67 14.26
CA ALA A 54 -4.95 -0.47 13.90
C ALA A 54 -5.73 0.09 15.11
N ILE A 55 -6.27 1.30 14.95
CA ILE A 55 -7.06 2.00 15.95
C ILE A 55 -8.53 1.82 15.57
N ARG A 56 -9.28 1.11 16.41
CA ARG A 56 -10.73 1.00 16.24
C ARG A 56 -11.43 2.13 16.99
N VAL A 57 -12.14 2.98 16.25
CA VAL A 57 -12.95 4.06 16.78
C VAL A 57 -14.42 3.77 16.46
N GLY A 58 -15.11 3.16 17.42
CA GLY A 58 -16.50 2.71 17.28
C GLY A 58 -16.67 1.67 16.17
N ARG A 59 -17.31 2.08 15.06
CA ARG A 59 -17.54 1.24 13.87
C ARG A 59 -16.47 1.39 12.79
N LYS A 60 -15.54 2.33 12.93
CA LYS A 60 -14.48 2.61 11.96
C LYS A 60 -13.13 2.11 12.47
N VAL A 61 -12.26 1.77 11.53
CA VAL A 61 -10.86 1.40 11.80
C VAL A 61 -9.98 2.45 11.12
N ALA A 62 -8.99 2.94 11.83
CA ALA A 62 -7.99 3.90 11.36
C ALA A 62 -6.59 3.37 11.61
N TYR A 63 -5.63 3.83 10.81
CA TYR A 63 -4.24 3.42 10.87
C TYR A 63 -3.35 4.66 10.97
N PRO A 64 -2.27 4.65 11.77
CA PRO A 64 -1.26 5.69 11.73
C PRO A 64 -0.63 5.77 10.33
N VAL A 65 -0.44 7.00 9.82
CA VAL A 65 0.15 7.23 8.49
C VAL A 65 1.52 6.53 8.37
N LYS A 66 2.37 6.66 9.38
CA LYS A 66 3.71 6.04 9.40
C LYS A 66 3.64 4.52 9.23
N SER A 67 2.76 3.86 10.00
CA SER A 67 2.60 2.41 9.95
C SER A 67 1.96 1.93 8.64
N LEU A 68 1.09 2.74 8.06
CA LEU A 68 0.50 2.48 6.74
C LEU A 68 1.54 2.58 5.63
N ILE A 69 2.39 3.61 5.65
CA ILE A 69 3.48 3.80 4.69
C ILE A 69 4.47 2.65 4.79
N GLU A 70 4.99 2.35 5.98
CA GLU A 70 5.93 1.24 6.19
C GLU A 70 5.36 -0.09 5.66
N TRP A 71 4.06 -0.29 5.86
CA TRP A 71 3.35 -1.45 5.33
C TRP A 71 3.25 -1.46 3.80
N MET A 72 2.96 -0.31 3.18
CA MET A 72 2.93 -0.16 1.73
C MET A 72 4.31 -0.41 1.13
N GLU A 73 5.36 0.20 1.67
CA GLU A 73 6.73 0.08 1.19
C GLU A 73 7.22 -1.38 1.24
N LYS A 74 6.88 -2.10 2.32
CA LYS A 74 7.20 -3.53 2.46
C LYS A 74 6.56 -4.40 1.36
N ARG A 75 5.40 -4.00 0.85
CA ARG A 75 4.64 -4.76 -0.15
C ARG A 75 4.85 -4.29 -1.57
N ALA A 76 5.22 -3.03 -1.74
CA ALA A 76 5.44 -2.46 -3.05
C ALA A 76 6.57 -3.23 -3.74
N THR A 77 6.28 -3.75 -4.93
CA THR A 77 7.27 -4.41 -5.79
C THR A 77 7.51 -3.49 -6.98
N PRO A 78 8.78 -3.28 -7.38
CA PRO A 78 9.05 -2.52 -8.59
C PRO A 78 8.42 -3.26 -9.76
N GLN A 79 7.52 -2.61 -10.49
CA GLN A 79 6.90 -3.17 -11.68
C GLN A 79 8.02 -3.47 -12.68
N LYS A 80 8.25 -4.76 -12.96
CA LYS A 80 9.05 -5.15 -14.12
C LYS A 80 8.17 -4.89 -15.34
N ASN A 81 8.64 -4.05 -16.26
CA ASN A 81 8.03 -3.90 -17.58
C ASN A 81 8.06 -5.27 -18.28
N GLY A 82 6.98 -6.03 -18.15
CA GLY A 82 6.77 -7.27 -18.88
C GLY A 82 6.34 -6.92 -20.29
N GLY A 83 7.23 -7.12 -21.26
CA GLY A 83 6.85 -7.16 -22.66
C GLY A 83 5.79 -8.24 -22.87
N VAL A 84 4.60 -7.81 -23.26
CA VAL A 84 3.49 -8.71 -23.63
C VAL A 84 3.83 -9.36 -24.97
N ASN A 85 4.37 -10.58 -24.94
CA ASN A 85 4.28 -11.47 -26.09
C ASN A 85 2.82 -11.92 -26.19
N HIS A 86 2.03 -11.24 -27.03
CA HIS A 86 0.74 -11.74 -27.46
C HIS A 86 0.98 -12.96 -28.34
N GLY A 87 0.95 -14.15 -27.73
CA GLY A 87 0.90 -15.41 -28.45
C GLY A 87 -0.37 -15.45 -29.30
N HIS A 88 -0.18 -15.32 -30.61
CA HIS A 88 -1.18 -15.53 -31.63
C HIS A 88 -1.64 -17.00 -31.56
N TYR A 89 -2.89 -17.24 -31.13
CA TYR A 89 -3.51 -18.56 -31.27
C TYR A 89 -3.98 -18.69 -32.72
N ASN A 90 -3.29 -19.50 -33.52
CA ASN A 90 -3.86 -20.01 -34.77
C ASN A 90 -4.97 -21.00 -34.40
N SER A 91 -6.22 -20.65 -34.72
CA SER A 91 -7.35 -21.57 -34.90
C SER A 91 -7.77 -21.55 -36.36
#